data_AF-A0A970K1F8-F1
#
_entry.id   AF-A0A970K1F8-F1
#
_cell.length_a   1.000
_cell.length_b   1.000
_cell.length_c   1.000
_cell.angle_alpha   90.00
_cell.angle_beta   90.00
_cell.angle_gamma   90.00
#
_symmetry.space_group_name_H-M   'P 1'
#
loop_
_entity.id
_entity.type
_entity.pdbx_description
1 polymer ?
#
loop_
_entity_poly.entity_id
_entity_poly.type
_entity_poly.pdbx_seq_one_letter_code
_entity_poly.pdbx_strand_id
1 'polypeptide(L)'
;MRNKVTWIAVTILMTVLCVCTLSACGQKGENPTPLPVPSLPIVSEEPEPEENNLLTDEEGLVQVSIENGSASISFDLARWDSLYGILQPSKAFSYQEGYMDPTNLSEGPFPISGLTGKVKDAVIAQMESLDWMGYPSFVTPAVILLMEDGSVEWLLADPYSAAVSAEMDSDYRPYTSYGRLPLIEKVHNLSYETEDEGRGDITVYAVTGDGLRYNLRILCNMMTLFDDVWTCVLRSPMEQYAPPLYGYMTFYEDGNILYDVIEGSYYTGYPYESWVGKYELILAEDQLYPPGTIVFDMELNWWVYEWDEESDCSNQQYTPHIKGTYRFDAYAGGTIDLFLNDGDDLYPYKEENPELYTFWFGDYVGWTDSFSNMTDEELVGWLTSQVPEAYEWIYTYGMTPLITGDYTQFTDGDVGRDIWLGTDSGGKFTREILYSIGMYGAIYEYDAVGDRWTLLGVL
;
A
#
# COMPACT_ATOMS: atom_id res chain seq x y z
N MET A 1 -0.40 -21.61 61.72
CA MET A 1 -0.51 -23.01 62.22
C MET A 1 -1.22 -23.84 61.17
N ARG A 2 -0.58 -24.92 60.68
CA ARG A 2 -1.09 -26.23 60.15
C ARG A 2 -2.46 -26.25 59.42
N ASN A 3 -2.64 -26.80 58.22
CA ASN A 3 -2.05 -27.94 57.46
C ASN A 3 -2.43 -27.74 55.95
N LYS A 4 -1.57 -27.87 54.94
CA LYS A 4 -0.90 -29.04 54.29
C LYS A 4 -1.74 -29.81 53.25
N VAL A 5 -1.01 -30.26 52.19
CA VAL A 5 -1.19 -31.44 51.29
C VAL A 5 -1.70 -31.11 49.87
N THR A 6 -0.82 -30.71 48.93
CA THR A 6 -0.04 -31.48 47.91
C THR A 6 -0.80 -31.88 46.64
N TRP A 7 -0.43 -31.27 45.50
CA TRP A 7 -0.49 -31.82 44.13
C TRP A 7 0.62 -31.18 43.27
N ILE A 8 1.88 -31.54 43.52
CA ILE A 8 3.03 -31.30 42.62
C ILE A 8 3.93 -32.52 42.72
N ALA A 9 3.62 -33.58 41.94
CA ALA A 9 4.49 -34.75 41.76
C ALA A 9 3.95 -35.69 40.68
N VAL A 10 3.93 -35.29 39.39
CA VAL A 10 3.79 -36.26 38.28
C VAL A 10 4.67 -35.96 37.06
N THR A 11 5.07 -34.72 36.74
CA THR A 11 5.63 -34.47 35.40
C THR A 11 7.17 -34.35 35.29
N ILE A 12 7.94 -34.66 36.33
CA ILE A 12 9.43 -34.58 36.32
C ILE A 12 10.11 -35.97 36.20
N LEU A 13 9.35 -37.06 36.08
CA LEU A 13 9.88 -38.42 36.09
C LEU A 13 10.05 -39.08 34.69
N MET A 14 10.05 -38.32 33.59
CA MET A 14 10.10 -38.89 32.23
C MET A 14 11.21 -38.38 31.30
N THR A 15 12.08 -37.45 31.73
CA THR A 15 13.11 -36.87 30.83
C THR A 15 14.56 -37.08 31.26
N VAL A 16 14.83 -37.78 32.37
CA VAL A 16 16.20 -38.08 32.85
C VAL A 16 16.63 -39.54 32.60
N LEU A 17 15.90 -40.27 31.76
CA LEU A 17 16.13 -41.69 31.47
C LEU A 17 16.35 -41.96 29.97
N CYS A 18 17.21 -41.17 29.33
CA CYS A 18 17.73 -41.46 27.97
C CYS A 18 19.20 -41.03 27.76
N VAL A 19 19.97 -40.91 28.84
CA VAL A 19 21.43 -40.76 28.80
C VAL A 19 22.01 -41.79 29.74
N CYS A 20 22.91 -42.65 29.22
CA CYS A 20 23.68 -43.71 29.88
C CYS A 20 23.33 -45.15 29.49
N THR A 21 23.46 -45.51 28.21
CA THR A 21 24.00 -46.82 27.84
C THR A 21 24.91 -46.69 26.63
N LEU A 22 26.23 -46.69 26.87
CA LEU A 22 27.23 -47.54 26.22
C LEU A 22 28.62 -46.96 26.48
N SER A 23 29.35 -47.59 27.39
CA SER A 23 30.79 -47.49 27.49
C SER A 23 31.37 -48.85 27.86
N ALA A 24 32.50 -49.12 27.23
CA ALA A 24 33.52 -50.12 27.53
C ALA A 24 33.34 -51.55 26.99
N CYS A 25 34.11 -51.85 25.94
CA CYS A 25 35.16 -52.87 26.06
C CYS A 25 36.25 -52.60 25.02
N GLY A 26 37.41 -52.13 25.48
CA GLY A 26 38.64 -52.11 24.70
C GLY A 26 39.47 -53.35 25.04
N GLN A 27 39.94 -54.08 24.03
CA GLN A 27 41.12 -54.93 24.13
C GLN A 27 41.96 -54.82 22.86
N LYS A 28 43.24 -54.52 23.07
CA LYS A 28 44.34 -54.54 22.08
C LYS A 28 44.54 -55.97 21.57
N GLY A 29 44.71 -56.12 20.26
CA GLY A 29 45.23 -57.35 19.65
C GLY A 29 45.52 -57.15 18.15
N GLU A 30 46.81 -57.04 17.83
CA GLU A 30 47.49 -57.45 16.60
C GLU A 30 46.91 -57.09 15.21
N ASN A 31 47.71 -56.35 14.43
CA ASN A 31 47.57 -56.21 12.97
C ASN A 31 47.66 -57.57 12.27
N PRO A 32 46.75 -57.85 11.31
CA PRO A 32 47.11 -58.53 10.08
C PRO A 32 46.91 -57.59 8.88
N THR A 33 47.91 -57.62 8.01
CA THR A 33 48.00 -56.97 6.69
C THR A 33 46.67 -56.94 5.92
N PRO A 34 46.27 -55.82 5.27
CA PRO A 34 45.07 -55.80 4.44
C PRO A 34 45.33 -56.58 3.13
N LEU A 35 44.43 -57.51 2.81
CA LEU A 35 44.28 -58.03 1.45
C LEU A 35 43.64 -56.94 0.57
N PRO A 36 43.98 -56.88 -0.73
CA PRO A 36 43.46 -55.84 -1.62
C PRO A 36 41.97 -56.11 -1.90
N VAL A 37 41.12 -55.16 -1.54
CA VAL A 37 39.70 -55.14 -1.93
C VAL A 37 39.61 -54.72 -3.40
N PRO A 38 38.87 -55.42 -4.27
CA PRO A 38 38.63 -55.00 -5.64
C PRO A 38 37.82 -53.70 -5.62
N SER A 39 38.34 -52.65 -6.28
CA SER A 39 37.61 -51.41 -6.54
C SER A 39 36.34 -51.71 -7.35
N LEU A 40 35.19 -51.50 -6.73
CA LEU A 40 33.91 -51.38 -7.45
C LEU A 40 33.96 -50.13 -8.34
N PRO A 41 33.31 -50.15 -9.52
CA PRO A 41 33.25 -48.96 -10.37
C PRO A 41 32.48 -47.87 -9.63
N ILE A 42 33.07 -46.67 -9.58
CA ILE A 42 32.34 -45.45 -9.25
C ILE A 42 31.30 -45.29 -10.36
N VAL A 43 30.04 -45.59 -10.03
CA VAL A 43 28.91 -45.11 -10.81
C VAL A 43 28.94 -43.60 -10.64
N SER A 44 29.34 -42.89 -11.69
CA SER A 44 29.08 -41.46 -11.77
C SER A 44 27.57 -41.30 -11.70
N GLU A 45 27.08 -40.70 -10.61
CA GLU A 45 25.76 -40.09 -10.63
C GLU A 45 25.78 -39.10 -11.79
N GLU A 46 25.07 -39.43 -12.88
CA GLU A 46 24.70 -38.44 -13.87
C GLU A 46 23.95 -37.34 -13.12
N PRO A 47 24.28 -36.05 -13.33
CA PRO A 47 23.51 -34.97 -12.73
C PRO A 47 22.05 -35.15 -13.14
N GLU A 48 21.15 -35.09 -12.16
CA GLU A 48 19.71 -35.04 -12.43
C GLU A 48 19.44 -33.95 -13.47
N PRO A 49 18.55 -34.19 -14.45
CA PRO A 49 18.29 -33.22 -15.50
C PRO A 49 17.87 -31.89 -14.88
N GLU A 50 18.56 -30.81 -15.27
CA GLU A 50 18.22 -29.45 -14.86
C GLU A 50 16.75 -29.18 -15.22
N GLU A 51 15.91 -29.02 -14.21
CA GLU A 51 14.48 -28.73 -14.37
C GLU A 51 14.35 -27.25 -14.76
N ASN A 52 14.45 -26.97 -16.06
CA ASN A 52 14.21 -25.64 -16.61
C ASN A 52 12.71 -25.51 -16.89
N ASN A 53 12.02 -24.78 -16.02
CA ASN A 53 10.60 -24.46 -16.21
C ASN A 53 10.51 -23.15 -16.98
N LEU A 54 10.01 -23.24 -18.21
CA LEU A 54 9.78 -22.10 -19.09
C LEU A 54 8.28 -21.84 -19.19
N LEU A 55 7.86 -20.68 -18.72
CA LEU A 55 6.45 -20.27 -18.58
C LEU A 55 6.21 -19.05 -19.46
N THR A 56 5.06 -18.99 -20.14
CA THR A 56 4.70 -17.90 -21.05
C THR A 56 3.23 -17.57 -20.87
N ASP A 57 2.89 -16.29 -20.91
CA ASP A 57 1.51 -15.82 -20.82
C ASP A 57 0.68 -16.21 -22.06
N GLU A 58 -0.65 -16.09 -21.96
CA GLU A 58 -1.56 -16.51 -23.03
C GLU A 58 -1.34 -15.77 -24.35
N GLU A 59 -0.91 -14.50 -24.31
CA GLU A 59 -0.70 -13.68 -25.50
C GLU A 59 0.72 -13.84 -26.10
N GLY A 60 1.63 -14.49 -25.38
CA GLY A 60 3.03 -14.68 -25.76
C GLY A 60 3.86 -13.40 -25.67
N LEU A 61 3.53 -12.52 -24.72
CA LEU A 61 4.18 -11.24 -24.48
C LEU A 61 5.38 -11.34 -23.54
N VAL A 62 5.26 -12.18 -22.52
CA VAL A 62 6.18 -12.28 -21.38
C VAL A 62 6.51 -13.74 -21.15
N GLN A 63 7.78 -14.01 -20.91
CA GLN A 63 8.28 -15.33 -20.57
C GLN A 63 9.09 -15.28 -19.29
N VAL A 64 8.85 -16.26 -18.41
CA VAL A 64 9.60 -16.46 -17.17
C VAL A 64 10.32 -17.81 -17.26
N SER A 65 11.63 -17.79 -17.02
CA SER A 65 12.46 -18.99 -16.93
C SER A 65 12.92 -19.18 -15.49
N ILE A 66 12.73 -20.38 -14.96
CA ILE A 66 13.16 -20.78 -13.61
C ILE A 66 14.24 -21.85 -13.75
N GLU A 67 15.43 -21.56 -13.23
CA GLU A 67 16.59 -22.44 -13.24
C GLU A 67 17.23 -22.48 -11.85
N ASN A 68 17.34 -23.66 -11.25
CA ASN A 68 17.95 -23.86 -9.93
C ASN A 68 17.36 -22.96 -8.82
N GLY A 69 16.05 -22.69 -8.88
CA GLY A 69 15.34 -21.83 -7.94
C GLY A 69 15.53 -20.32 -8.16
N SER A 70 16.24 -19.92 -9.21
CA SER A 70 16.36 -18.51 -9.64
C SER A 70 15.43 -18.25 -10.82
N ALA A 71 14.83 -17.06 -10.89
CA ALA A 71 13.93 -16.70 -11.98
C ALA A 71 14.47 -15.52 -12.81
N SER A 72 14.19 -15.56 -14.11
CA SER A 72 14.46 -14.47 -15.04
C SER A 72 13.25 -14.21 -15.94
N ILE A 73 13.12 -12.98 -16.42
CA ILE A 73 12.02 -12.50 -17.24
C ILE A 73 12.52 -12.02 -18.61
N SER A 74 11.77 -12.30 -19.66
CA SER A 74 12.03 -11.86 -21.04
C SER A 74 10.74 -11.46 -21.74
N PHE A 75 10.87 -10.65 -22.80
CA PHE A 75 9.76 -10.05 -23.52
C PHE A 75 9.85 -10.34 -25.02
N ASP A 76 8.71 -10.62 -25.68
CA ASP A 76 8.63 -10.65 -27.14
C ASP A 76 8.23 -9.25 -27.65
N LEU A 77 9.21 -8.37 -27.84
CA LEU A 77 8.95 -6.98 -28.22
C LEU A 77 8.27 -6.87 -29.60
N ALA A 78 8.48 -7.84 -30.50
CA ALA A 78 7.81 -7.89 -31.78
C ALA A 78 6.31 -8.19 -31.62
N ARG A 79 5.95 -9.09 -30.70
CA ARG A 79 4.56 -9.38 -30.33
C ARG A 79 3.90 -8.18 -29.66
N TRP A 80 4.58 -7.57 -28.69
CA TRP A 80 4.12 -6.34 -28.03
C TRP A 80 3.86 -5.21 -29.03
N ASP A 81 4.78 -4.98 -29.97
CA ASP A 81 4.60 -3.94 -30.99
C ASP A 81 3.47 -4.29 -31.96
N SER A 82 3.31 -5.56 -32.32
CA SER A 82 2.23 -6.00 -33.20
C SER A 82 0.84 -5.80 -32.58
N LEU A 83 0.68 -5.97 -31.27
CA LEU A 83 -0.62 -5.83 -30.59
C LEU A 83 -0.88 -4.39 -30.15
N TYR A 84 0.13 -3.75 -29.56
CA TYR A 84 -0.06 -2.48 -28.84
C TYR A 84 0.67 -1.31 -29.49
N GLY A 85 1.69 -1.59 -30.32
CA GLY A 85 2.49 -0.57 -30.98
C GLY A 85 3.49 0.12 -30.05
N ILE A 86 4.08 -0.64 -29.10
CA ILE A 86 4.95 -0.10 -28.05
C ILE A 86 6.21 0.59 -28.59
N LEU A 87 6.63 0.28 -29.82
CA LEU A 87 7.79 0.90 -30.48
C LEU A 87 7.43 2.20 -31.21
N GLN A 88 6.14 2.57 -31.27
CA GLN A 88 5.70 3.80 -31.92
C GLN A 88 5.88 4.98 -30.97
N PRO A 89 6.66 6.03 -31.32
CA PRO A 89 6.89 7.17 -30.43
C PRO A 89 5.61 7.91 -30.00
N SER A 90 4.56 7.87 -30.83
CA SER A 90 3.25 8.46 -30.52
C SER A 90 2.42 7.67 -29.51
N LYS A 91 2.84 6.43 -29.20
CA LYS A 91 2.21 5.52 -28.24
C LYS A 91 3.12 5.17 -27.06
N ALA A 92 4.41 5.47 -27.18
CA ALA A 92 5.36 5.36 -26.08
C ALA A 92 4.88 6.25 -24.92
N PHE A 93 4.75 5.64 -23.75
CA PHE A 93 4.25 6.28 -22.55
C PHE A 93 5.15 7.43 -22.08
N SER A 94 4.54 8.52 -21.60
CA SER A 94 5.23 9.67 -21.04
C SER A 94 4.96 9.75 -19.54
N TYR A 95 5.90 9.30 -18.71
CA TYR A 95 5.93 9.72 -17.31
C TYR A 95 6.64 11.08 -17.30
N GLN A 96 5.88 12.16 -17.48
CA GLN A 96 6.34 13.56 -17.40
C GLN A 96 7.46 13.97 -18.39
N GLU A 97 7.09 14.56 -19.52
CA GLU A 97 7.97 15.36 -20.41
C GLU A 97 9.28 14.74 -20.96
N GLY A 98 9.42 13.42 -20.95
CA GLY A 98 10.45 12.69 -21.70
C GLY A 98 9.84 11.51 -22.44
N TYR A 99 9.84 11.53 -23.77
CA TYR A 99 9.51 10.34 -24.54
C TYR A 99 10.60 9.31 -24.25
N MET A 100 10.24 8.17 -23.64
CA MET A 100 11.17 7.05 -23.54
C MET A 100 11.52 6.64 -24.98
N ASP A 101 12.81 6.60 -25.32
CA ASP A 101 13.22 6.23 -26.66
C ASP A 101 12.92 4.73 -26.85
N PRO A 102 11.97 4.34 -27.72
CA PRO A 102 11.63 2.94 -27.93
C PRO A 102 12.81 2.10 -28.44
N THR A 103 13.91 2.74 -28.90
CA THR A 103 15.15 2.05 -29.25
C THR A 103 15.93 1.52 -28.04
N ASN A 104 15.61 1.94 -26.83
CA ASN A 104 16.24 1.46 -25.58
C ASN A 104 15.55 0.23 -24.99
N LEU A 105 14.44 -0.23 -25.56
CA LEU A 105 13.78 -1.47 -25.13
C LEU A 105 14.66 -2.70 -25.42
N SER A 106 14.61 -3.69 -24.54
CA SER A 106 15.38 -4.93 -24.67
C SER A 106 14.54 -6.13 -24.25
N GLU A 107 14.71 -7.24 -24.98
CA GLU A 107 13.95 -8.50 -24.79
C GLU A 107 14.40 -9.31 -23.57
N GLY A 108 15.54 -8.98 -22.95
CA GLY A 108 16.11 -9.77 -21.85
C GLY A 108 16.95 -10.98 -22.32
N PRO A 109 17.11 -12.02 -21.48
CA PRO A 109 16.50 -12.21 -20.17
C PRO A 109 17.09 -11.29 -19.09
N PHE A 110 16.24 -10.83 -18.17
CA PHE A 110 16.62 -10.04 -17.01
C PHE A 110 16.42 -10.85 -15.73
N PRO A 111 17.39 -10.83 -14.79
CA PRO A 111 17.21 -11.52 -13.52
C PRO A 111 16.13 -10.82 -12.67
N ILE A 112 15.20 -11.60 -12.12
CA ILE A 112 14.26 -11.09 -11.12
C ILE A 112 14.99 -10.99 -9.78
N SER A 113 15.08 -9.78 -9.25
CA SER A 113 15.83 -9.46 -8.02
C SER A 113 14.91 -9.26 -6.82
N GLY A 114 15.49 -9.19 -5.62
CA GLY A 114 14.74 -8.93 -4.38
C GLY A 114 13.99 -10.13 -3.81
N LEU A 115 14.08 -11.30 -4.44
CA LEU A 115 13.42 -12.52 -4.01
C LEU A 115 13.91 -12.99 -2.63
N THR A 116 12.99 -13.37 -1.76
CA THR A 116 13.30 -13.85 -0.40
C THR A 116 13.58 -15.35 -0.33
N GLY A 117 13.25 -16.09 -1.38
CA GLY A 117 13.38 -17.55 -1.45
C GLY A 117 13.73 -18.09 -2.83
N LYS A 118 13.69 -19.43 -2.94
CA LYS A 118 13.84 -20.12 -4.22
C LYS A 118 12.50 -20.25 -4.91
N VAL A 119 12.46 -19.88 -6.18
CA VAL A 119 11.27 -19.97 -7.02
C VAL A 119 11.04 -21.42 -7.42
N LYS A 120 9.84 -21.92 -7.15
CA LYS A 120 9.36 -23.26 -7.52
C LYS A 120 8.56 -23.21 -8.83
N ASP A 121 7.67 -22.24 -8.94
CA ASP A 121 6.73 -22.10 -10.07
C ASP A 121 6.33 -20.63 -10.26
N ALA A 122 5.70 -20.31 -11.39
CA ALA A 122 5.17 -18.97 -11.65
C ALA A 122 3.88 -18.99 -12.47
N VAL A 123 3.09 -17.93 -12.33
CA VAL A 123 1.94 -17.62 -13.18
C VAL A 123 2.10 -16.21 -13.72
N ILE A 124 1.84 -16.03 -15.00
CA ILE A 124 1.86 -14.72 -15.66
C ILE A 124 0.43 -14.38 -16.04
N ALA A 125 -0.09 -13.27 -15.53
CA ALA A 125 -1.51 -12.94 -15.59
C ALA A 125 -1.72 -11.46 -15.88
N GLN A 126 -2.70 -11.13 -16.72
CA GLN A 126 -3.12 -9.75 -16.94
C GLN A 126 -4.35 -9.48 -16.07
N MET A 127 -4.19 -8.65 -15.04
CA MET A 127 -5.25 -8.32 -14.09
C MET A 127 -5.39 -6.79 -14.05
N GLU A 128 -6.45 -6.25 -14.62
CA GLU A 128 -6.70 -4.78 -14.71
C GLU A 128 -6.58 -4.10 -13.34
N SER A 129 -7.08 -4.76 -12.30
CA SER A 129 -7.04 -4.28 -10.91
C SER A 129 -5.64 -4.14 -10.31
N LEU A 130 -4.63 -4.80 -10.89
CA LEU A 130 -3.24 -4.72 -10.44
C LEU A 130 -2.38 -3.85 -11.37
N ASP A 131 -2.94 -3.33 -12.46
CA ASP A 131 -2.19 -2.52 -13.42
C ASP A 131 -2.15 -1.05 -13.00
N TRP A 132 -1.24 -0.73 -12.09
CA TRP A 132 -1.07 0.66 -11.64
C TRP A 132 -0.22 1.50 -12.58
N MET A 133 0.32 0.91 -13.66
CA MET A 133 1.06 1.66 -14.68
C MET A 133 0.10 2.52 -15.52
N GLY A 134 -1.16 2.11 -15.61
CA GLY A 134 -2.23 2.91 -16.22
C GLY A 134 -2.01 3.16 -17.70
N TYR A 135 -1.34 2.25 -18.41
CA TYR A 135 -1.15 2.39 -19.85
C TYR A 135 -2.52 2.36 -20.56
N PRO A 136 -2.82 3.33 -21.44
CA PRO A 136 -4.11 3.35 -22.13
C PRO A 136 -4.25 2.25 -23.19
N SER A 137 -3.14 1.59 -23.55
CA SER A 137 -3.06 0.66 -24.68
C SER A 137 -3.14 -0.81 -24.29
N PHE A 138 -2.81 -1.17 -23.06
CA PHE A 138 -2.74 -2.57 -22.61
C PHE A 138 -2.77 -2.66 -21.09
N VAL A 139 -3.08 -3.85 -20.59
CA VAL A 139 -2.95 -4.21 -19.17
C VAL A 139 -1.56 -4.79 -18.94
N THR A 140 -0.78 -4.19 -18.04
CA THR A 140 0.56 -4.69 -17.69
C THR A 140 0.46 -6.08 -17.06
N PRO A 141 1.14 -7.12 -17.61
CA PRO A 141 1.12 -8.45 -17.00
C PRO A 141 1.79 -8.43 -15.62
N ALA A 142 1.18 -9.11 -14.65
CA ALA A 142 1.76 -9.42 -13.36
C ALA A 142 2.39 -10.82 -13.39
N VAL A 143 3.59 -10.95 -12.82
CA VAL A 143 4.26 -12.23 -12.60
C VAL A 143 4.12 -12.58 -11.13
N ILE A 144 3.40 -13.67 -10.86
CA ILE A 144 3.22 -14.24 -9.53
C ILE A 144 4.17 -15.42 -9.38
N LEU A 145 5.03 -15.39 -8.38
CA LEU A 145 6.08 -16.37 -8.12
C LEU A 145 5.72 -17.20 -6.88
N LEU A 146 5.62 -18.51 -7.05
CA LEU A 146 5.48 -19.46 -5.94
C LEU A 146 6.86 -19.94 -5.49
N MET A 147 7.16 -19.79 -4.21
CA MET A 147 8.42 -20.22 -3.62
C MET A 147 8.38 -21.68 -3.13
N GLU A 148 9.55 -22.30 -2.98
CA GLU A 148 9.69 -23.67 -2.43
C GLU A 148 9.15 -23.79 -0.99
N ASP A 149 9.18 -22.72 -0.20
CA ASP A 149 8.64 -22.68 1.17
C ASP A 149 7.11 -22.47 1.22
N GLY A 150 6.47 -22.32 0.06
CA GLY A 150 5.04 -22.07 -0.09
C GLY A 150 4.63 -20.60 0.13
N SER A 151 5.60 -19.68 0.15
CA SER A 151 5.30 -18.25 0.08
C SER A 151 5.09 -17.79 -1.36
N VAL A 152 4.47 -16.62 -1.52
CA VAL A 152 4.19 -16.01 -2.82
C VAL A 152 4.78 -14.61 -2.85
N GLU A 153 5.47 -14.31 -3.94
CA GLU A 153 5.97 -12.96 -4.26
C GLU A 153 5.50 -12.57 -5.65
N TRP A 154 5.60 -11.29 -6.00
CA TRP A 154 5.15 -10.84 -7.31
C TRP A 154 5.85 -9.57 -7.79
N LEU A 155 5.64 -9.24 -9.07
CA LEU A 155 6.07 -8.01 -9.72
C LEU A 155 5.22 -7.73 -10.96
N LEU A 156 5.24 -6.49 -11.45
CA LEU A 156 4.74 -6.15 -12.79
C LEU A 156 5.83 -6.37 -13.84
N ALA A 157 5.45 -7.01 -14.95
CA ALA A 157 6.28 -7.28 -16.12
C ALA A 157 6.12 -6.17 -17.16
N ASP A 158 6.54 -4.97 -16.79
CA ASP A 158 6.53 -3.83 -17.71
C ASP A 158 7.79 -3.82 -18.61
N PRO A 159 7.66 -3.93 -19.94
CA PRO A 159 8.81 -3.88 -20.85
C PRO A 159 9.55 -2.54 -20.83
N TYR A 160 8.88 -1.44 -20.48
CA TYR A 160 9.49 -0.10 -20.41
C TYR A 160 10.45 0.05 -19.21
N SER A 161 10.26 -0.73 -18.15
CA SER A 161 11.11 -0.71 -16.94
C SER A 161 12.58 -1.02 -17.26
N ALA A 162 12.85 -1.90 -18.23
CA ALA A 162 14.22 -2.15 -18.70
C ALA A 162 14.88 -0.94 -19.36
N ALA A 163 14.13 -0.15 -20.14
CA ALA A 163 14.68 1.05 -20.78
C ALA A 163 14.99 2.16 -19.76
N VAL A 164 14.15 2.32 -18.73
CA VAL A 164 14.43 3.23 -17.60
C VAL A 164 15.76 2.87 -16.91
N SER A 165 16.03 1.57 -16.73
CA SER A 165 17.29 1.12 -16.11
C SER A 165 18.54 1.49 -16.90
N ALA A 166 18.44 1.60 -18.23
CA ALA A 166 19.58 1.96 -19.07
C ALA A 166 19.96 3.45 -18.94
N GLU A 167 19.03 4.29 -18.51
CA GLU A 167 19.20 5.74 -18.35
C GLU A 167 19.50 6.15 -16.89
N MET A 168 19.14 5.31 -15.92
CA MET A 168 19.40 5.51 -14.49
C MET A 168 20.74 4.89 -14.04
N ASP A 169 21.22 5.26 -12.84
CA ASP A 169 22.50 4.82 -12.26
C ASP A 169 22.66 3.28 -12.26
N SER A 170 23.91 2.81 -12.29
CA SER A 170 24.31 1.41 -12.56
C SER A 170 23.80 0.33 -11.59
N ASP A 171 23.19 0.71 -10.47
CA ASP A 171 22.65 -0.21 -9.46
C ASP A 171 21.13 -0.43 -9.57
N TYR A 172 20.43 0.27 -10.48
CA TYR A 172 18.98 0.09 -10.65
C TYR A 172 18.65 -1.29 -11.25
N ARG A 173 17.77 -2.03 -10.58
CA ARG A 173 17.32 -3.36 -11.01
C ARG A 173 15.86 -3.28 -11.47
N PRO A 174 15.59 -3.29 -12.79
CA PRO A 174 14.26 -2.97 -13.32
C PRO A 174 13.17 -3.96 -12.90
N TYR A 175 13.55 -5.21 -12.62
CA TYR A 175 12.63 -6.28 -12.24
C TYR A 175 12.96 -6.74 -10.84
N THR A 176 12.56 -5.93 -9.86
CA THR A 176 12.67 -6.26 -8.43
C THR A 176 11.29 -6.66 -7.93
N SER A 177 11.21 -7.77 -7.19
CA SER A 177 9.95 -8.18 -6.57
C SER A 177 9.44 -7.12 -5.60
N TYR A 178 8.12 -6.95 -5.55
CA TYR A 178 7.43 -6.16 -4.55
C TYR A 178 7.40 -6.83 -3.17
N GLY A 179 7.99 -8.03 -3.04
CA GLY A 179 8.12 -8.74 -1.79
C GLY A 179 7.03 -9.80 -1.57
N ARG A 180 7.10 -10.41 -0.39
CA ARG A 180 6.22 -11.51 0.02
C ARG A 180 4.85 -10.99 0.38
N LEU A 181 3.80 -11.68 -0.09
CA LEU A 181 2.43 -11.41 0.32
C LEU A 181 2.27 -11.79 1.81
N PRO A 182 2.02 -10.82 2.72
CA PRO A 182 2.13 -11.05 4.17
C PRO A 182 1.00 -11.93 4.75
N LEU A 183 -0.12 -12.04 4.05
CA LEU A 183 -1.36 -12.63 4.54
C LEU A 183 -1.63 -14.06 4.01
N ILE A 184 -0.67 -14.66 3.33
CA ILE A 184 -0.80 -16.03 2.79
C ILE A 184 0.51 -16.80 2.90
N GLU A 185 0.42 -18.05 3.34
CA GLU A 185 1.55 -18.97 3.43
C GLU A 185 1.14 -20.40 3.06
N LYS A 186 2.12 -21.28 2.87
CA LYS A 186 1.92 -22.71 2.59
C LYS A 186 1.07 -22.94 1.33
N VAL A 187 1.21 -22.05 0.36
CA VAL A 187 0.65 -22.22 -0.98
C VAL A 187 1.33 -23.41 -1.65
N HIS A 188 0.53 -24.29 -2.24
CA HIS A 188 1.05 -25.46 -2.94
C HIS A 188 0.87 -25.35 -4.46
N ASN A 189 -0.15 -24.61 -4.89
CA ASN A 189 -0.52 -24.47 -6.29
C ASN A 189 -1.09 -23.08 -6.57
N LEU A 190 -0.88 -22.63 -7.81
CA LEU A 190 -1.47 -21.43 -8.39
C LEU A 190 -2.35 -21.83 -9.59
N SER A 191 -3.42 -21.08 -9.84
CA SER A 191 -4.25 -21.21 -11.05
C SER A 191 -4.60 -19.84 -11.60
N TYR A 192 -4.65 -19.70 -12.92
CA TYR A 192 -5.13 -18.50 -13.61
C TYR A 192 -6.47 -18.83 -14.25
N GLU A 193 -7.53 -18.24 -13.72
CA GLU A 193 -8.90 -18.61 -14.10
C GLU A 193 -9.88 -17.46 -13.84
N THR A 194 -11.04 -17.54 -14.48
CA THR A 194 -12.11 -16.55 -14.34
C THR A 194 -12.87 -16.74 -13.03
N GLU A 195 -13.14 -15.63 -12.32
CA GLU A 195 -14.01 -15.61 -11.14
C GLU A 195 -15.43 -16.15 -11.46
N ASP A 196 -16.11 -16.67 -10.43
CA ASP A 196 -17.51 -17.14 -10.48
C ASP A 196 -17.83 -18.12 -11.62
N GLU A 197 -16.97 -19.12 -11.83
CA GLU A 197 -17.12 -20.14 -12.88
C GLU A 197 -17.27 -19.53 -14.30
N GLY A 198 -16.53 -18.45 -14.60
CA GLY A 198 -16.51 -17.85 -15.95
C GLY A 198 -17.35 -16.59 -16.12
N ARG A 199 -17.71 -15.90 -15.02
CA ARG A 199 -18.58 -14.70 -15.08
C ARG A 199 -17.93 -13.42 -14.58
N GLY A 200 -16.91 -13.51 -13.73
CA GLY A 200 -16.19 -12.34 -13.22
C GLY A 200 -14.90 -12.09 -13.98
N ASP A 201 -13.99 -11.34 -13.35
CA ASP A 201 -12.70 -11.01 -13.94
C ASP A 201 -11.78 -12.23 -13.95
N ILE A 202 -10.77 -12.23 -14.82
CA ILE A 202 -9.73 -13.24 -14.79
C ILE A 202 -8.71 -12.88 -13.70
N THR A 203 -8.35 -13.85 -12.87
CA THR A 203 -7.45 -13.60 -11.74
C THR A 203 -6.62 -14.84 -11.41
N VAL A 204 -5.63 -14.66 -10.54
CA VAL A 204 -4.80 -15.74 -10.03
C VAL A 204 -5.32 -16.19 -8.68
N TYR A 205 -5.57 -17.48 -8.54
CA TYR A 205 -5.89 -18.11 -7.28
C TYR A 205 -4.70 -18.87 -6.72
N ALA A 206 -4.56 -18.83 -5.40
CA ALA A 206 -3.65 -19.68 -4.65
C ALA A 206 -4.45 -20.70 -3.84
N VAL A 207 -4.01 -21.94 -3.84
CA VAL A 207 -4.53 -22.98 -2.95
C VAL A 207 -3.46 -23.33 -1.93
N THR A 208 -3.84 -23.28 -0.65
CA THR A 208 -2.95 -23.56 0.48
C THR A 208 -3.06 -25.02 0.93
N GLY A 209 -2.09 -25.49 1.72
CA GLY A 209 -1.99 -26.91 2.09
C GLY A 209 -3.18 -27.49 2.87
N ASP A 210 -4.04 -26.66 3.45
CA ASP A 210 -5.30 -27.07 4.10
C ASP A 210 -6.51 -27.09 3.16
N GLY A 211 -6.31 -26.70 1.89
CA GLY A 211 -7.32 -26.68 0.84
C GLY A 211 -8.06 -25.35 0.69
N LEU A 212 -7.72 -24.33 1.49
CA LEU A 212 -8.31 -23.00 1.34
C LEU A 212 -7.81 -22.33 0.05
N ARG A 213 -8.74 -21.71 -0.67
CA ARG A 213 -8.53 -21.03 -1.94
C ARG A 213 -8.63 -19.52 -1.75
N TYR A 214 -7.64 -18.81 -2.26
CA TYR A 214 -7.46 -17.37 -2.08
C TYR A 214 -7.35 -16.68 -3.43
N ASN A 215 -8.05 -15.56 -3.59
CA ASN A 215 -7.90 -14.69 -4.75
C ASN A 215 -6.70 -13.77 -4.54
N LEU A 216 -5.63 -13.97 -5.31
CA LEU A 216 -4.37 -13.23 -5.12
C LEU A 216 -4.48 -11.76 -5.49
N ARG A 217 -5.45 -11.35 -6.32
CA ARG A 217 -5.71 -9.92 -6.58
C ARG A 217 -5.92 -9.15 -5.28
N ILE A 218 -6.75 -9.69 -4.39
CA ILE A 218 -7.08 -9.06 -3.10
C ILE A 218 -5.82 -8.94 -2.24
N LEU A 219 -5.04 -10.02 -2.17
CA LEU A 219 -3.80 -10.07 -1.37
C LEU A 219 -2.72 -9.14 -1.91
N CYS A 220 -2.53 -9.06 -3.22
CA CYS A 220 -1.61 -8.13 -3.86
C CYS A 220 -2.02 -6.68 -3.58
N ASN A 221 -3.32 -6.36 -3.61
CA ASN A 221 -3.82 -5.03 -3.29
C ASN A 221 -3.66 -4.65 -1.81
N MET A 222 -3.48 -5.63 -0.92
CA MET A 222 -3.23 -5.44 0.52
C MET A 222 -1.73 -5.42 0.89
N MET A 223 -0.82 -5.43 -0.08
CA MET A 223 0.62 -5.62 0.21
C MET A 223 1.21 -4.55 1.15
N THR A 224 0.66 -3.33 1.14
CA THR A 224 1.11 -2.21 1.99
C THR A 224 0.26 -2.01 3.24
N LEU A 225 -0.67 -2.92 3.55
CA LEU A 225 -1.63 -2.76 4.65
C LEU A 225 -0.94 -2.48 6.00
N PHE A 226 0.23 -3.08 6.22
CA PHE A 226 1.00 -3.01 7.47
C PHE A 226 2.17 -2.02 7.43
N ASP A 227 2.39 -1.35 6.31
CA ASP A 227 3.59 -0.54 6.11
C ASP A 227 3.51 0.80 6.87
N ASP A 228 2.31 1.37 7.02
CA ASP A 228 2.09 2.67 7.67
C ASP A 228 0.63 2.86 8.13
N VAL A 229 0.32 4.05 8.66
CA VAL A 229 -1.03 4.52 9.01
C VAL A 229 -1.88 4.80 7.77
N TRP A 230 -3.18 4.60 7.88
CA TRP A 230 -4.17 4.89 6.85
C TRP A 230 -5.06 6.04 7.30
N THR A 231 -5.14 7.11 6.52
CA THR A 231 -5.79 8.38 6.90
C THR A 231 -7.14 8.54 6.21
N CYS A 232 -8.18 9.01 6.89
CA CYS A 232 -9.46 9.39 6.28
C CYS A 232 -9.95 10.75 6.81
N VAL A 233 -10.84 11.42 6.05
CA VAL A 233 -11.47 12.67 6.47
C VAL A 233 -12.77 12.36 7.20
N LEU A 234 -12.97 12.99 8.36
CA LEU A 234 -14.15 12.83 9.20
C LEU A 234 -14.84 14.18 9.42
N ARG A 235 -16.16 14.13 9.63
CA ARG A 235 -16.92 15.33 9.96
C ARG A 235 -16.76 15.65 11.45
N SER A 236 -16.44 16.91 11.75
CA SER A 236 -16.48 17.40 13.12
C SER A 236 -17.92 17.42 13.65
N PRO A 237 -18.17 16.94 14.90
CA PRO A 237 -19.49 17.06 15.54
C PRO A 237 -19.80 18.50 15.97
N MET A 238 -18.83 19.42 15.93
CA MET A 238 -19.02 20.83 16.26
C MET A 238 -19.37 21.64 15.00
N GLU A 239 -20.39 22.52 15.09
CA GLU A 239 -20.96 23.30 13.96
C GLU A 239 -19.91 24.04 13.10
N GLN A 240 -20.24 24.22 11.80
CA GLN A 240 -19.74 25.05 10.66
C GLN A 240 -18.34 25.73 10.65
N TYR A 241 -17.65 25.88 11.79
CA TYR A 241 -16.35 26.52 11.95
C TYR A 241 -15.32 25.65 12.68
N ALA A 242 -15.64 24.39 12.98
CA ALA A 242 -14.69 23.48 13.59
C ALA A 242 -13.66 23.01 12.55
N PRO A 243 -12.36 22.91 12.93
CA PRO A 243 -11.35 22.34 12.05
C PRO A 243 -11.68 20.90 11.66
N PRO A 244 -11.16 20.42 10.52
CA PRO A 244 -11.40 19.05 10.05
C PRO A 244 -10.90 18.02 11.07
N LEU A 245 -11.67 16.97 11.25
CA LEU A 245 -11.23 15.77 11.96
C LEU A 245 -10.67 14.79 10.94
N TYR A 246 -9.60 14.11 11.30
CA TYR A 246 -9.02 13.05 10.50
C TYR A 246 -8.96 11.77 11.33
N GLY A 247 -9.34 10.66 10.69
CA GLY A 247 -9.21 9.32 11.25
C GLY A 247 -7.91 8.68 10.79
N TYR A 248 -7.18 8.08 11.70
CA TYR A 248 -5.87 7.47 11.48
C TYR A 248 -5.91 6.02 11.94
N MET A 249 -5.88 5.10 10.98
CA MET A 249 -6.06 3.67 11.19
C MET A 249 -4.74 2.92 11.02
N THR A 250 -4.31 2.18 12.02
CA THR A 250 -3.10 1.36 11.99
C THR A 250 -3.45 -0.10 12.19
N PHE A 251 -3.07 -0.94 11.22
CA PHE A 251 -3.25 -2.39 11.27
C PHE A 251 -1.95 -3.06 11.75
N TYR A 252 -2.07 -3.97 12.71
CA TYR A 252 -0.97 -4.81 13.14
C TYR A 252 -1.16 -6.25 12.64
N GLU A 253 -0.08 -6.92 12.25
CA GLU A 253 -0.11 -8.30 11.72
C GLU A 253 -0.74 -9.33 12.69
N ASP A 254 -0.77 -9.04 13.99
CA ASP A 254 -1.37 -9.91 15.02
C ASP A 254 -2.88 -9.71 15.20
N GLY A 255 -3.51 -9.00 14.25
CA GLY A 255 -4.94 -8.70 14.22
C GLY A 255 -5.35 -7.57 15.16
N ASN A 256 -4.41 -6.87 15.83
CA ASN A 256 -4.74 -5.66 16.57
C ASN A 256 -4.96 -4.47 15.64
N ILE A 257 -5.82 -3.54 16.05
CA ILE A 257 -6.05 -2.28 15.36
C ILE A 257 -6.03 -1.11 16.34
N LEU A 258 -5.49 0.02 15.88
CA LEU A 258 -5.60 1.33 16.50
C LEU A 258 -6.29 2.26 15.50
N TYR A 259 -7.28 3.01 15.98
CA TYR A 259 -7.96 4.04 15.19
C TYR A 259 -8.04 5.33 16.00
N ASP A 260 -7.16 6.27 15.69
CA ASP A 260 -7.10 7.57 16.34
C ASP A 260 -7.86 8.61 15.52
N VAL A 261 -8.62 9.47 16.19
CA VAL A 261 -9.20 10.66 15.56
C VAL A 261 -8.49 11.88 16.09
N ILE A 262 -8.03 12.72 15.17
CA ILE A 262 -7.23 13.91 15.48
C ILE A 262 -7.90 15.11 14.84
N GLU A 263 -7.95 16.20 15.59
CA GLU A 263 -8.34 17.51 15.11
C GLU A 263 -7.12 18.19 14.45
N GLY A 264 -7.15 18.35 13.12
CA GLY A 264 -5.96 18.73 12.34
C GLY A 264 -5.09 17.53 11.94
N SER A 265 -3.83 17.77 11.53
CA SER A 265 -2.97 16.70 10.96
C SER A 265 -2.36 15.77 12.01
N TYR A 266 -1.82 14.64 11.59
CA TYR A 266 -1.29 13.59 12.48
C TYR A 266 -0.19 14.08 13.42
N TYR A 267 0.70 14.94 12.90
CA TYR A 267 1.91 15.36 13.61
C TYR A 267 1.73 16.62 14.46
N THR A 268 0.76 17.47 14.12
CA THR A 268 0.60 18.80 14.76
C THR A 268 -0.81 19.03 15.31
N GLY A 269 -1.73 18.12 15.00
CA GLY A 269 -3.11 18.16 15.46
C GLY A 269 -3.27 17.79 16.93
N TYR A 270 -4.48 18.04 17.42
CA TYR A 270 -4.86 17.73 18.80
C TYR A 270 -5.58 16.38 18.82
N PRO A 271 -5.06 15.38 19.56
CA PRO A 271 -5.73 14.10 19.70
C PRO A 271 -7.15 14.30 20.25
N TYR A 272 -8.16 13.76 19.59
CA TYR A 272 -9.58 13.97 19.90
C TYR A 272 -10.20 12.72 20.57
N GLU A 273 -9.97 11.55 19.99
CA GLU A 273 -10.36 10.25 20.54
C GLU A 273 -9.50 9.12 19.98
N SER A 274 -9.54 7.96 20.63
CA SER A 274 -8.76 6.79 20.26
C SER A 274 -9.56 5.52 20.50
N TRP A 275 -9.53 4.62 19.53
CA TRP A 275 -10.17 3.31 19.56
C TRP A 275 -9.12 2.23 19.41
N VAL A 276 -9.29 1.14 20.16
CA VAL A 276 -8.40 -0.02 20.10
C VAL A 276 -9.23 -1.29 20.00
N GLY A 277 -8.69 -2.31 19.34
CA GLY A 277 -9.41 -3.57 19.28
C GLY A 277 -8.79 -4.59 18.36
N LYS A 278 -9.66 -5.39 17.75
CA LYS A 278 -9.30 -6.44 16.82
C LYS A 278 -9.94 -6.22 15.46
N TYR A 279 -9.23 -6.67 14.43
CA TYR A 279 -9.78 -6.85 13.10
C TYR A 279 -9.54 -8.28 12.60
N GLU A 280 -10.40 -8.76 11.71
CA GLU A 280 -10.24 -10.03 11.00
C GLU A 280 -10.46 -9.80 9.50
N LEU A 281 -9.49 -10.23 8.69
CA LEU A 281 -9.60 -10.23 7.23
C LEU A 281 -10.08 -11.60 6.76
N ILE A 282 -11.17 -11.58 6.01
CA ILE A 282 -11.75 -12.76 5.37
C ILE A 282 -11.24 -12.79 3.94
N LEU A 283 -10.32 -13.72 3.66
CA LEU A 283 -9.52 -13.74 2.43
C LEU A 283 -9.70 -15.03 1.63
N ALA A 284 -10.11 -16.11 2.29
CA ALA A 284 -10.36 -17.39 1.65
C ALA A 284 -11.83 -17.54 1.27
N GLU A 285 -12.08 -18.32 0.23
CA GLU A 285 -13.43 -18.77 -0.11
C GLU A 285 -13.99 -19.69 0.98
N ASP A 286 -15.32 -19.92 0.95
CA ASP A 286 -16.06 -20.79 1.87
C ASP A 286 -15.97 -20.38 3.37
N GLN A 287 -15.69 -19.11 3.64
CA GLN A 287 -15.76 -18.52 4.98
C GLN A 287 -17.14 -17.91 5.26
N LEU A 288 -17.35 -17.41 6.49
CA LEU A 288 -18.63 -16.83 6.92
C LEU A 288 -19.05 -15.62 6.07
N TYR A 289 -18.06 -14.85 5.63
CA TYR A 289 -18.22 -13.70 4.75
C TYR A 289 -17.46 -13.96 3.43
N PRO A 290 -17.80 -13.25 2.34
CA PRO A 290 -17.04 -13.38 1.09
C PRO A 290 -15.59 -12.85 1.24
N PRO A 291 -14.64 -13.36 0.44
CA PRO A 291 -13.29 -12.81 0.34
C PRO A 291 -13.29 -11.30 0.11
N GLY A 292 -12.34 -10.59 0.73
CA GLY A 292 -12.31 -9.13 0.72
C GLY A 292 -13.31 -8.52 1.71
N THR A 293 -13.61 -9.21 2.81
CA THR A 293 -14.35 -8.64 3.94
C THR A 293 -13.40 -8.37 5.10
N ILE A 294 -13.53 -7.23 5.76
CA ILE A 294 -12.89 -6.94 7.05
C ILE A 294 -13.95 -6.82 8.15
N VAL A 295 -13.69 -7.43 9.30
CA VAL A 295 -14.55 -7.40 10.47
C VAL A 295 -13.83 -6.64 11.57
N PHE A 296 -14.48 -5.63 12.16
CA PHE A 296 -13.96 -4.88 13.29
C PHE A 296 -14.69 -5.23 14.59
N ASP A 297 -13.92 -5.34 15.66
CA ASP A 297 -14.41 -5.35 17.04
C ASP A 297 -13.50 -4.43 17.86
N MET A 298 -13.91 -3.17 17.99
CA MET A 298 -13.16 -2.11 18.65
C MET A 298 -13.92 -1.56 19.86
N GLU A 299 -13.17 -1.06 20.82
CA GLU A 299 -13.67 -0.33 21.97
C GLU A 299 -12.97 1.02 22.07
N LEU A 300 -13.70 2.00 22.61
CA LEU A 300 -13.10 3.30 22.89
C LEU A 300 -12.04 3.14 23.98
N ASN A 301 -10.82 3.58 23.67
CA ASN A 301 -9.72 3.62 24.61
C ASN A 301 -9.80 4.88 25.49
N TRP A 302 -9.88 6.06 24.85
CA TRP A 302 -10.03 7.36 25.51
C TRP A 302 -10.55 8.42 24.53
N TRP A 303 -11.03 9.56 25.06
CA TRP A 303 -11.51 10.72 24.31
C TRP A 303 -11.38 12.00 25.14
N VAL A 304 -11.32 13.17 24.50
CA VAL A 304 -11.08 14.46 25.18
C VAL A 304 -12.26 14.94 26.03
N TYR A 305 -13.50 14.50 25.77
CA TYR A 305 -14.70 14.93 26.52
C TYR A 305 -14.97 14.15 27.81
N GLU A 306 -13.93 13.70 28.51
CA GLU A 306 -14.08 13.29 29.91
C GLU A 306 -14.25 14.55 30.81
N TRP A 307 -15.51 15.02 30.89
CA TRP A 307 -16.15 15.85 31.94
C TRP A 307 -16.44 17.33 31.64
N ASP A 308 -17.73 17.63 31.53
CA ASP A 308 -18.38 18.62 32.41
C ASP A 308 -19.74 18.05 32.84
N GLU A 309 -19.97 17.82 34.14
CA GLU A 309 -21.23 17.27 34.69
C GLU A 309 -22.45 18.19 34.41
N GLU A 310 -22.25 19.37 33.83
CA GLU A 310 -23.27 20.40 33.59
C GLU A 310 -23.66 20.58 32.11
N SER A 311 -22.96 19.97 31.14
CA SER A 311 -23.34 20.08 29.73
C SER A 311 -24.35 18.97 29.35
N ASP A 312 -25.60 19.38 29.10
CA ASP A 312 -26.74 18.54 28.73
C ASP A 312 -26.64 17.94 27.31
N CYS A 313 -25.58 17.18 27.04
CA CYS A 313 -25.42 16.33 25.85
C CYS A 313 -26.01 14.92 26.09
N SER A 314 -26.95 14.80 27.03
CA SER A 314 -27.54 13.54 27.52
C SER A 314 -28.35 12.73 26.48
N ASN A 315 -28.49 13.24 25.25
CA ASN A 315 -29.26 12.61 24.17
C ASN A 315 -28.41 12.02 23.03
N GLN A 316 -27.08 12.10 23.08
CA GLN A 316 -26.24 11.39 22.11
C GLN A 316 -25.93 10.00 22.66
N GLN A 317 -26.51 8.99 22.01
CA GLN A 317 -26.36 7.58 22.35
C GLN A 317 -24.92 7.16 22.02
N TYR A 318 -24.00 7.44 22.94
CA TYR A 318 -22.58 7.14 22.79
C TYR A 318 -22.40 5.61 22.79
N THR A 319 -21.98 5.05 21.66
CA THR A 319 -21.70 3.61 21.54
C THR A 319 -20.23 3.39 21.90
N PRO A 320 -19.88 2.78 23.05
CA PRO A 320 -18.48 2.60 23.47
C PRO A 320 -17.75 1.50 22.68
N HIS A 321 -18.40 0.92 21.67
CA HIS A 321 -17.90 -0.16 20.86
C HIS A 321 -18.26 0.08 19.40
N ILE A 322 -17.37 -0.34 18.50
CA ILE A 322 -17.62 -0.41 17.07
C ILE A 322 -17.51 -1.88 16.67
N LYS A 323 -18.64 -2.49 16.29
CA LYS A 323 -18.70 -3.86 15.79
C LYS A 323 -19.35 -3.86 14.42
N GLY A 324 -18.54 -3.88 13.36
CA GLY A 324 -19.03 -3.78 12.00
C GLY A 324 -18.28 -4.70 11.05
N THR A 325 -18.93 -5.01 9.93
CA THR A 325 -18.35 -5.78 8.83
C THR A 325 -18.36 -4.92 7.58
N TYR A 326 -17.25 -4.93 6.85
CA TYR A 326 -17.03 -4.02 5.74
C TYR A 326 -16.46 -4.79 4.56
N ARG A 327 -16.97 -4.52 3.35
CA ARG A 327 -16.27 -4.93 2.14
C ARG A 327 -15.04 -4.05 2.01
N PHE A 328 -13.88 -4.70 1.91
CA PHE A 328 -12.57 -4.11 1.78
C PHE A 328 -12.20 -4.10 0.30
N ASP A 329 -11.94 -2.93 -0.25
CA ASP A 329 -11.41 -2.76 -1.60
C ASP A 329 -10.15 -1.90 -1.50
N ALA A 330 -9.00 -2.43 -1.90
CA ALA A 330 -7.77 -1.65 -1.94
C ALA A 330 -7.34 -1.46 -3.38
N TYR A 331 -6.90 -0.25 -3.69
CA TYR A 331 -6.20 0.05 -4.92
C TYR A 331 -4.74 0.22 -4.56
N ALA A 332 -3.91 -0.70 -5.01
CA ALA A 332 -2.55 -0.68 -4.54
C ALA A 332 -1.76 0.48 -5.15
N GLY A 333 -0.98 1.10 -4.27
CA GLY A 333 -0.39 2.42 -4.51
C GLY A 333 -1.06 3.57 -3.76
N GLY A 334 -2.14 3.37 -2.97
CA GLY A 334 -2.44 4.40 -1.96
C GLY A 334 -3.83 4.50 -1.34
N THR A 335 -4.81 3.64 -1.65
CA THR A 335 -6.16 3.78 -1.06
C THR A 335 -6.79 2.48 -0.58
N ILE A 336 -7.53 2.55 0.53
CA ILE A 336 -8.44 1.51 1.03
C ILE A 336 -9.84 2.10 1.12
N ASP A 337 -10.80 1.46 0.47
CA ASP A 337 -12.21 1.73 0.59
C ASP A 337 -12.88 0.66 1.46
N LEU A 338 -13.60 1.11 2.50
CA LEU A 338 -14.36 0.27 3.40
C LEU A 338 -15.85 0.56 3.22
N PHE A 339 -16.57 -0.39 2.61
CA PHE A 339 -18.01 -0.30 2.41
C PHE A 339 -18.73 -1.03 3.54
N LEU A 340 -19.58 -0.35 4.31
CA LEU A 340 -20.32 -0.98 5.40
C LEU A 340 -21.26 -2.06 4.83
N ASN A 341 -21.11 -3.30 5.31
CA ASN A 341 -22.01 -4.40 5.00
C ASN A 341 -23.10 -4.56 6.07
N ASP A 342 -22.70 -4.63 7.35
CA ASP A 342 -23.58 -4.83 8.51
C ASP A 342 -22.88 -4.35 9.80
N GLY A 343 -23.66 -4.08 10.83
CA GLY A 343 -23.18 -3.65 12.16
C GLY A 343 -23.05 -2.14 12.34
N ASP A 344 -22.11 -1.74 13.18
CA ASP A 344 -21.88 -0.34 13.57
C ASP A 344 -21.01 0.38 12.55
N ASP A 345 -21.24 1.69 12.41
CA ASP A 345 -20.42 2.63 11.66
C ASP A 345 -19.02 2.82 12.28
N LEU A 346 -17.98 2.94 11.44
CA LEU A 346 -16.62 3.31 11.88
C LEU A 346 -16.59 4.69 12.53
N TYR A 347 -17.42 5.63 12.08
CA TYR A 347 -17.57 6.93 12.74
C TYR A 347 -18.99 7.53 12.56
N PRO A 348 -19.64 8.03 13.63
CA PRO A 348 -21.07 8.35 13.62
C PRO A 348 -21.42 9.71 13.00
N TYR A 349 -20.45 10.58 12.71
CA TYR A 349 -20.68 11.92 12.16
C TYR A 349 -20.29 11.94 10.68
N LYS A 350 -21.27 11.82 9.79
CA LYS A 350 -21.06 11.72 8.33
C LYS A 350 -21.52 12.97 7.59
N GLU A 351 -20.88 13.26 6.46
CA GLU A 351 -21.26 14.38 5.60
C GLU A 351 -22.43 14.03 4.68
N GLU A 352 -22.38 12.94 3.89
CA GLU A 352 -23.43 12.73 2.89
C GLU A 352 -23.59 11.28 2.35
N ASN A 353 -22.68 10.34 2.68
CA ASN A 353 -22.76 8.95 2.20
C ASN A 353 -22.59 7.94 3.35
N PRO A 354 -23.66 7.26 3.80
CA PRO A 354 -23.63 6.45 5.02
C PRO A 354 -22.90 5.10 4.90
N GLU A 355 -22.33 4.76 3.75
CA GLU A 355 -21.91 3.37 3.49
C GLU A 355 -20.45 3.22 3.05
N LEU A 356 -19.65 4.29 2.94
CA LEU A 356 -18.27 4.23 2.43
C LEU A 356 -17.31 5.09 3.27
N TYR A 357 -16.17 4.51 3.64
CA TYR A 357 -15.01 5.21 4.17
C TYR A 357 -13.81 4.99 3.25
N THR A 358 -13.23 6.07 2.73
CA THR A 358 -12.01 6.02 1.93
C THR A 358 -10.84 6.45 2.79
N PHE A 359 -9.82 5.60 2.84
CA PHE A 359 -8.57 5.83 3.53
C PHE A 359 -7.42 5.93 2.53
N TRP A 360 -6.45 6.79 2.81
CA TRP A 360 -5.24 6.98 2.02
C TRP A 360 -4.01 6.50 2.79
N PHE A 361 -3.04 5.92 2.08
CA PHE A 361 -1.82 5.38 2.67
C PHE A 361 -0.90 6.49 3.18
N GLY A 362 -0.44 6.40 4.43
CA GLY A 362 0.35 7.41 5.13
C GLY A 362 -0.47 8.60 5.63
N ASP A 363 0.20 9.59 6.21
CA ASP A 363 -0.36 10.92 6.49
C ASP A 363 -0.45 11.71 5.16
N TYR A 364 -1.20 11.15 4.22
CA TYR A 364 -1.43 11.67 2.88
C TYR A 364 -2.45 12.83 2.90
N VAL A 365 -2.29 13.74 3.88
CA VAL A 365 -3.07 15.00 3.99
C VAL A 365 -2.84 15.90 2.77
N GLY A 366 -1.80 15.62 1.96
CA GLY A 366 -1.45 16.39 0.77
C GLY A 366 -2.22 16.07 -0.53
N TRP A 367 -3.13 15.09 -0.57
CA TRP A 367 -3.86 14.74 -1.81
C TRP A 367 -5.36 15.03 -1.79
N THR A 368 -6.02 15.04 -0.63
CA THR A 368 -7.45 15.33 -0.56
C THR A 368 -7.74 16.83 -0.43
N ASP A 369 -6.81 17.59 0.17
CA ASP A 369 -6.79 19.05 0.14
C ASP A 369 -5.63 19.53 -0.71
N SER A 370 -5.53 19.05 -1.96
CA SER A 370 -4.79 19.86 -2.90
C SER A 370 -5.48 21.22 -2.92
N PHE A 371 -4.79 22.28 -2.48
CA PHE A 371 -5.32 23.66 -2.57
C PHE A 371 -5.70 24.02 -4.03
N SER A 372 -5.28 23.20 -5.00
CA SER A 372 -5.77 23.23 -6.37
C SER A 372 -7.28 23.00 -6.53
N ASN A 373 -7.93 22.24 -5.62
CA ASN A 373 -9.35 21.87 -5.68
C ASN A 373 -10.27 22.74 -4.82
N MET A 374 -9.73 23.64 -3.99
CA MET A 374 -10.53 24.57 -3.19
C MET A 374 -11.36 25.49 -4.08
N THR A 375 -12.57 25.82 -3.65
CA THR A 375 -13.29 26.97 -4.21
C THR A 375 -12.50 28.26 -3.97
N ASP A 376 -12.75 29.27 -4.79
CA ASP A 376 -12.14 30.59 -4.62
C ASP A 376 -12.40 31.18 -3.22
N GLU A 377 -13.56 30.86 -2.64
CA GLU A 377 -13.99 31.31 -1.31
C GLU A 377 -13.20 30.60 -0.20
N GLU A 378 -12.99 29.29 -0.31
CA GLU A 378 -12.15 28.51 0.61
C GLU A 378 -10.69 28.93 0.55
N LEU A 379 -10.17 29.20 -0.66
CA LEU A 379 -8.80 29.64 -0.89
C LEU A 379 -8.51 31.00 -0.23
N VAL A 380 -9.45 31.94 -0.33
CA VAL A 380 -9.39 33.25 0.36
C VAL A 380 -9.58 33.10 1.87
N GLY A 381 -10.47 32.20 2.29
CA GLY A 381 -10.67 31.85 3.70
C GLY A 381 -9.36 31.37 4.34
N TRP A 382 -8.64 30.48 3.65
CA TRP A 382 -7.34 30.00 4.09
C TRP A 382 -6.32 31.13 4.23
N LEU A 383 -6.15 31.95 3.18
CA LEU A 383 -5.21 33.07 3.18
C LEU A 383 -5.43 33.98 4.40
N THR A 384 -6.68 34.33 4.68
CA THR A 384 -7.02 35.24 5.78
C THR A 384 -6.94 34.60 7.16
N SER A 385 -7.02 33.27 7.26
CA SER A 385 -6.80 32.53 8.51
C SER A 385 -5.32 32.46 8.90
N GLN A 386 -4.42 32.41 7.91
CA GLN A 386 -2.98 32.19 8.12
C GLN A 386 -2.15 33.47 8.04
N VAL A 387 -2.59 34.47 7.28
CA VAL A 387 -1.89 35.75 7.10
C VAL A 387 -2.73 36.90 7.69
N PRO A 388 -2.45 37.30 8.95
CA PRO A 388 -3.19 38.38 9.62
C PRO A 388 -3.24 39.68 8.82
N GLU A 389 -2.18 40.01 8.09
CA GLU A 389 -2.13 41.19 7.22
C GLU A 389 -3.14 41.09 6.08
N ALA A 390 -3.30 39.92 5.45
CA ALA A 390 -4.29 39.71 4.39
C ALA A 390 -5.72 39.86 4.92
N TYR A 391 -5.99 39.38 6.14
CA TYR A 391 -7.27 39.61 6.82
C TYR A 391 -7.55 41.10 6.99
N GLU A 392 -6.59 41.88 7.51
CA GLU A 392 -6.74 43.33 7.68
C GLU A 392 -6.96 44.04 6.34
N TRP A 393 -6.23 43.65 5.28
CA TRP A 393 -6.42 44.23 3.94
C TRP A 393 -7.85 44.03 3.41
N ILE A 394 -8.40 42.84 3.57
CA ILE A 394 -9.74 42.50 3.05
C ILE A 394 -10.84 43.10 3.96
N TYR A 395 -10.82 42.79 5.25
CA TYR A 395 -11.95 43.07 6.14
C TYR A 395 -11.88 44.44 6.82
N THR A 396 -10.68 45.00 7.02
CA THR A 396 -10.51 46.31 7.66
C THR A 396 -10.32 47.43 6.63
N TYR A 397 -9.50 47.19 5.60
CA TYR A 397 -9.16 48.20 4.59
C TYR A 397 -9.99 48.10 3.30
N GLY A 398 -10.81 47.06 3.17
CA GLY A 398 -11.80 46.93 2.11
C GLY A 398 -11.23 46.56 0.74
N MET A 399 -10.08 45.89 0.69
CA MET A 399 -9.57 45.28 -0.53
C MET A 399 -10.44 44.09 -0.95
N THR A 400 -10.54 43.88 -2.26
CA THR A 400 -11.25 42.76 -2.86
C THR A 400 -10.23 41.69 -3.27
N PRO A 401 -10.42 40.41 -2.89
CA PRO A 401 -9.66 39.30 -3.43
C PRO A 401 -10.13 38.95 -4.85
N LEU A 402 -9.18 38.60 -5.72
CA LEU A 402 -9.43 38.15 -7.09
C LEU A 402 -8.55 36.94 -7.41
N ILE A 403 -9.19 35.80 -7.66
CA ILE A 403 -8.55 34.59 -8.18
C ILE A 403 -8.69 34.63 -9.71
N THR A 404 -7.57 34.65 -10.44
CA THR A 404 -7.58 34.81 -11.90
C THR A 404 -7.57 33.49 -12.67
N GLY A 405 -7.36 32.37 -11.97
CA GLY A 405 -7.08 31.06 -12.57
C GLY A 405 -5.64 30.92 -13.09
N ASP A 406 -4.78 31.91 -12.82
CA ASP A 406 -3.35 31.83 -13.07
C ASP A 406 -2.67 30.97 -11.98
N TYR A 407 -1.56 30.34 -12.35
CA TYR A 407 -0.76 29.50 -11.45
C TYR A 407 0.71 29.94 -11.48
N THR A 408 1.35 29.86 -10.31
CA THR A 408 2.79 30.08 -10.16
C THR A 408 3.49 28.75 -9.98
N GLN A 409 4.52 28.49 -10.79
CA GLN A 409 5.40 27.35 -10.59
C GLN A 409 6.62 27.78 -9.77
N PHE A 410 6.85 27.10 -8.65
CA PHE A 410 7.97 27.33 -7.76
C PHE A 410 9.16 26.44 -8.12
N THR A 411 10.36 26.84 -7.68
CA THR A 411 11.63 26.18 -8.06
C THR A 411 11.81 24.79 -7.45
N ASP A 412 11.04 24.45 -6.43
CA ASP A 412 10.96 23.15 -5.77
C ASP A 412 9.94 22.20 -6.43
N GLY A 413 9.27 22.64 -7.50
CA GLY A 413 8.27 21.86 -8.22
C GLY A 413 6.83 22.06 -7.73
N ASP A 414 6.61 22.92 -6.72
CA ASP A 414 5.26 23.26 -6.27
C ASP A 414 4.52 24.15 -7.29
N VAL A 415 3.20 24.04 -7.35
CA VAL A 415 2.33 24.83 -8.21
C VAL A 415 1.27 25.49 -7.35
N GLY A 416 1.35 26.82 -7.24
CA GLY A 416 0.44 27.62 -6.44
C GLY A 416 -0.67 28.29 -7.24
N ARG A 417 -1.83 28.49 -6.61
CA ARG A 417 -2.93 29.29 -7.14
C ARG A 417 -2.81 30.74 -6.70
N ASP A 418 -2.86 31.64 -7.66
CA ASP A 418 -2.60 33.06 -7.44
C ASP A 418 -3.84 33.82 -6.96
N ILE A 419 -3.64 34.66 -5.93
CA ILE A 419 -4.67 35.50 -5.33
C ILE A 419 -4.18 36.94 -5.35
N TRP A 420 -4.87 37.80 -6.08
CA TRP A 420 -4.64 39.23 -6.04
C TRP A 420 -5.53 39.88 -4.99
N LEU A 421 -4.93 40.67 -4.09
CA LEU A 421 -5.66 41.66 -3.31
C LEU A 421 -5.54 43.02 -3.99
N GLY A 422 -6.66 43.73 -4.07
CA GLY A 422 -6.69 44.98 -4.80
C GLY A 422 -7.96 45.79 -4.63
N THR A 423 -7.96 46.98 -5.21
CA THR A 423 -9.11 47.89 -5.17
C THR A 423 -9.99 47.70 -6.41
N ASP A 424 -11.28 47.38 -6.22
CA ASP A 424 -12.28 47.38 -7.29
C ASP A 424 -13.04 48.71 -7.35
N SER A 425 -12.92 49.42 -8.48
CA SER A 425 -13.63 50.68 -8.72
C SER A 425 -14.28 50.70 -10.10
N GLY A 426 -15.62 50.59 -10.12
CA GLY A 426 -16.42 50.81 -11.31
C GLY A 426 -16.13 49.84 -12.47
N GLY A 427 -15.89 48.56 -12.16
CA GLY A 427 -15.62 47.51 -13.14
C GLY A 427 -14.16 47.41 -13.60
N LYS A 428 -13.23 47.99 -12.81
CA LYS A 428 -11.78 47.83 -13.00
C LYS A 428 -11.14 47.44 -11.68
N PHE A 429 -10.46 46.30 -11.71
CA PHE A 429 -9.68 45.79 -10.60
C PHE A 429 -8.22 46.27 -10.70
N THR A 430 -7.72 46.93 -9.66
CA THR A 430 -6.31 47.32 -9.56
C THR A 430 -5.58 46.31 -8.70
N ARG A 431 -4.62 45.59 -9.29
CA ARG A 431 -3.77 44.59 -8.63
C ARG A 431 -2.74 45.27 -7.73
N GLU A 432 -2.73 44.97 -6.42
CA GLU A 432 -1.87 45.66 -5.45
C GLU A 432 -0.95 44.68 -4.71
N ILE A 433 -1.47 43.58 -4.18
CA ILE A 433 -0.71 42.54 -3.47
C ILE A 433 -0.98 41.20 -4.12
N LEU A 434 0.05 40.39 -4.33
CA LEU A 434 -0.07 39.06 -4.90
C LEU A 434 0.39 38.02 -3.88
N TYR A 435 -0.52 37.10 -3.59
CA TYR A 435 -0.22 35.86 -2.89
C TYR A 435 -0.34 34.68 -3.84
N SER A 436 0.32 33.58 -3.51
CA SER A 436 0.10 32.30 -4.15
C SER A 436 0.09 31.22 -3.08
N ILE A 437 -0.87 30.31 -3.16
CA ILE A 437 -1.00 29.20 -2.22
C ILE A 437 -0.63 27.92 -2.95
N GLY A 438 0.50 27.33 -2.53
CA GLY A 438 1.03 26.07 -3.05
C GLY A 438 0.07 24.91 -2.87
N MET A 439 0.27 23.82 -3.60
CA MET A 439 -0.66 22.68 -3.59
C MET A 439 -0.81 22.04 -2.20
N TYR A 440 0.17 22.28 -1.32
CA TYR A 440 0.22 21.81 0.07
C TYR A 440 -0.07 22.91 1.11
N GLY A 441 -0.62 24.05 0.69
CA GLY A 441 -1.08 25.11 1.62
C GLY A 441 -0.01 26.11 2.05
N ALA A 442 1.22 25.95 1.56
CA ALA A 442 2.29 26.93 1.74
C ALA A 442 1.88 28.27 1.10
N ILE A 443 2.02 29.36 1.86
CA ILE A 443 1.59 30.68 1.41
C ILE A 443 2.82 31.51 1.06
N TYR A 444 2.81 32.03 -0.16
CA TYR A 444 3.86 32.88 -0.70
C TYR A 444 3.29 34.28 -0.97
N GLU A 445 4.05 35.31 -0.61
CA GLU A 445 3.79 36.69 -1.05
C GLU A 445 4.86 37.11 -2.06
N TYR A 446 4.44 37.74 -3.16
CA TYR A 446 5.36 38.22 -4.18
C TYR A 446 5.93 39.61 -3.82
N ASP A 447 7.25 39.66 -3.64
CA ASP A 447 8.01 40.89 -3.46
C ASP A 447 8.40 41.47 -4.82
N ALA A 448 7.62 42.45 -5.29
CA ALA A 448 7.85 43.10 -6.57
C ALA A 448 9.15 43.94 -6.64
N VAL A 449 9.74 44.32 -5.49
CA VAL A 449 11.01 45.06 -5.45
C VAL A 449 12.19 44.12 -5.64
N GLY A 450 12.11 42.94 -5.00
CA GLY A 450 13.11 41.89 -5.09
C GLY A 450 12.93 40.93 -6.27
N ASP A 451 11.81 41.00 -6.98
CA ASP A 451 11.37 40.04 -8.03
C ASP A 451 11.47 38.60 -7.56
N ARG A 452 10.85 38.30 -6.42
CA ARG A 452 10.93 36.99 -5.77
C ARG A 452 9.70 36.69 -4.92
N TRP A 453 9.46 35.41 -4.70
CA TRP A 453 8.48 34.93 -3.74
C TRP A 453 9.09 34.81 -2.36
N THR A 454 8.33 35.25 -1.35
CA THR A 454 8.67 35.11 0.06
C THR A 454 7.68 34.15 0.69
N LEU A 455 8.19 33.07 1.28
CA LEU A 455 7.38 32.12 2.05
C LEU A 455 6.96 32.76 3.38
N LEU A 456 5.65 32.86 3.61
CA LEU A 456 5.06 33.45 4.81
C LEU A 456 4.66 32.40 5.86
N GLY A 457 4.40 31.16 5.44
CA GLY A 457 4.06 30.04 6.33
C GLY A 457 4.04 28.70 5.60
N VAL A 458 4.26 27.62 6.34
CA VAL A 458 4.17 26.21 5.92
C VAL A 458 3.33 25.49 6.97
N LEU A 459 2.55 24.49 6.56
CA LEU A 459 2.00 23.49 7.48
C LEU A 459 3.10 22.76 8.25
#